data_AF-A0A7W1JMY5-F1
#
_entry.id   AF-A0A7W1JMY5-F1
#
_cell.length_a   1.000
_cell.length_b   1.000
_cell.length_c   1.000
_cell.angle_alpha   90.00
_cell.angle_beta   90.00
_cell.angle_gamma   90.00
#
_symmetry.space_group_name_H-M   'P 1'
#
loop_
_entity.id
_entity.type
_entity.pdbx_description
1 polymer ?
#
loop_
_entity_poly.entity_id
_entity_poly.type
_entity_poly.pdbx_seq_one_letter_code
_entity_poly.pdbx_strand_id
1 'polypeptide(L)'
;MKQINAEDGWSDFLDLCSQIKNPKKFDKAFSLFLTFEERENMASRYLIIKALLEGKLTQREIAEKYKVSIAQITRGSNALKIIDPEFKKFLETKLN
;
A
#
# COMPACT_ATOMS: atom_id res chain seq x y z
N MET A 1 4.98 -31.11 -17.23
CA MET A 1 4.76 -29.65 -17.09
C MET A 1 4.06 -29.42 -15.77
N LYS A 2 4.68 -28.72 -14.81
CA LYS A 2 3.97 -28.28 -13.60
C LYS A 2 2.93 -27.25 -14.03
N GLN A 3 1.67 -27.44 -13.65
CA GLN A 3 0.65 -26.40 -13.71
C GLN A 3 1.17 -25.21 -12.91
N ILE A 4 1.23 -24.04 -13.53
CA ILE A 4 1.53 -22.80 -12.82
C ILE A 4 0.24 -22.44 -12.09
N ASN A 5 0.20 -22.65 -10.78
CA ASN A 5 -0.92 -22.17 -9.96
C ASN A 5 -0.70 -20.68 -9.68
N ALA A 6 -1.78 -19.90 -9.65
CA ALA A 6 -1.70 -18.47 -9.36
C ALA A 6 -1.08 -18.18 -7.97
N GLU A 7 -1.23 -19.11 -7.02
CA GLU A 7 -0.58 -19.05 -5.71
C GLU A 7 0.94 -19.16 -5.79
N ASP A 8 1.46 -19.98 -6.71
CA ASP A 8 2.91 -20.11 -6.94
C ASP A 8 3.48 -18.77 -7.47
N GLY A 9 2.76 -18.14 -8.42
CA GLY A 9 3.18 -16.86 -9.00
C GLY A 9 3.18 -15.69 -8.00
N TRP A 10 2.27 -15.69 -7.03
CA TRP A 10 2.26 -14.67 -5.97
C TRP A 10 3.44 -14.84 -5.01
N SER A 11 3.73 -16.07 -4.57
CA SER A 11 4.88 -16.34 -3.72
C SER A 11 6.19 -15.94 -4.40
N ASP A 12 6.37 -16.33 -5.67
CA ASP A 12 7.57 -15.99 -6.44
C ASP A 12 7.74 -14.47 -6.61
N PHE A 13 6.64 -13.74 -6.79
CA PHE A 13 6.67 -12.27 -6.84
C PHE A 13 7.08 -11.64 -5.51
N LEU A 14 6.60 -12.17 -4.38
CA LEU A 14 7.02 -11.72 -3.04
C LEU A 14 8.51 -12.00 -2.80
N ASP A 15 8.99 -13.17 -3.22
CA ASP A 15 10.40 -13.53 -3.14
C ASP A 15 11.28 -12.59 -3.98
N LEU A 16 10.84 -12.24 -5.19
CA LEU A 16 11.50 -11.21 -6.01
C LEU A 16 11.53 -9.86 -5.28
N CYS A 17 10.41 -9.43 -4.70
CA CYS A 17 10.33 -8.16 -3.97
C CYS A 17 11.30 -8.13 -2.78
N SER A 18 11.42 -9.23 -2.04
CA SER A 18 12.33 -9.34 -0.88
C SER A 18 13.81 -9.13 -1.25
N GLN A 19 14.19 -9.44 -2.49
CA GLN A 19 15.55 -9.31 -3.00
C GLN A 19 15.90 -7.91 -3.54
N ILE A 20 14.90 -7.06 -3.76
CA ILE A 20 15.11 -5.69 -4.25
C ILE A 20 15.39 -4.76 -3.07
N LYS A 21 16.61 -4.23 -2.97
CA LYS A 21 17.04 -3.31 -1.90
C LYS A 21 17.15 -1.84 -2.33
N ASN A 22 16.72 -1.51 -3.55
CA ASN A 22 16.89 -0.18 -4.15
C ASN A 22 15.55 0.35 -4.70
N PRO A 23 15.07 1.53 -4.26
CA PRO A 23 13.84 2.14 -4.77
C PRO A 23 13.79 2.29 -6.29
N LYS A 24 14.90 2.64 -6.96
CA LYS A 24 14.96 2.75 -8.43
C LYS A 24 14.73 1.40 -9.12
N LYS A 25 15.11 0.29 -8.48
CA LYS A 25 14.87 -1.05 -9.01
C LYS A 25 13.42 -1.49 -8.76
N PHE A 26 12.83 -1.09 -7.64
CA PHE A 26 11.39 -1.27 -7.39
C PHE A 26 10.53 -0.50 -8.38
N ASP A 27 10.88 0.76 -8.67
CA ASP A 27 10.16 1.58 -9.64
C ASP A 27 10.13 0.93 -11.04
N LYS A 28 11.28 0.39 -11.50
CA LYS A 28 11.34 -0.39 -12.75
C LYS A 28 10.50 -1.67 -12.68
N ALA A 29 10.57 -2.41 -11.58
CA ALA A 29 9.81 -3.65 -11.42
C ALA A 29 8.29 -3.39 -11.43
N PHE A 30 7.82 -2.41 -10.66
CA PHE A 30 6.39 -2.05 -10.65
C PHE A 30 5.95 -1.33 -11.93
N SER A 31 6.86 -0.70 -12.67
CA SER A 31 6.55 -0.21 -14.01
C SER A 31 6.28 -1.32 -15.02
N LEU A 32 6.83 -2.51 -14.79
CA LEU A 32 6.59 -3.70 -15.60
C LEU A 32 5.30 -4.43 -15.22
N PHE A 33 5.04 -4.62 -13.92
CA PHE A 33 3.95 -5.46 -13.43
C PHE A 33 2.63 -4.71 -13.18
N LEU A 34 2.68 -3.40 -12.96
CA LEU A 34 1.50 -2.58 -12.66
C LEU A 34 1.24 -1.60 -13.80
N THR A 35 -0.03 -1.36 -14.08
CA THR A 35 -0.47 -0.24 -14.92
C THR A 35 -0.18 1.10 -14.25
N PHE A 36 -0.21 2.17 -15.03
CA PHE A 36 -0.06 3.54 -14.50
C PHE A 36 -1.12 3.84 -13.43
N GLU A 37 -2.39 3.49 -13.70
CA GLU A 37 -3.51 3.71 -12.79
C GLU A 37 -3.35 2.93 -11.48
N GLU A 38 -2.87 1.68 -11.53
CA GLU A 38 -2.59 0.90 -10.31
C GLU A 38 -1.49 1.54 -9.46
N ARG A 39 -0.46 2.12 -10.08
CA ARG A 39 0.59 2.86 -9.35
C ARG A 39 0.04 4.12 -8.68
N GLU A 40 -0.79 4.91 -9.36
CA GLU A 40 -1.45 6.09 -8.78
C GLU A 40 -2.40 5.72 -7.63
N ASN A 41 -3.16 4.64 -7.80
CA ASN A 41 -4.03 4.10 -6.76
C ASN A 41 -3.24 3.64 -5.54
N MET A 42 -2.10 2.95 -5.73
CA MET A 42 -1.23 2.54 -4.63
C MET A 42 -0.60 3.73 -3.90
N ALA A 43 -0.16 4.76 -4.63
CA ALA A 43 0.35 5.99 -4.04
C ALA A 43 -0.72 6.70 -3.20
N SER A 44 -1.94 6.81 -3.73
CA SER A 44 -3.08 7.41 -3.00
C SER A 44 -3.42 6.62 -1.73
N ARG A 45 -3.44 5.28 -1.80
CA ARG A 45 -3.66 4.42 -0.63
C ARG A 45 -2.56 4.59 0.42
N TYR A 46 -1.30 4.68 0.00
CA TYR A 46 -0.19 4.95 0.91
C TYR A 46 -0.38 6.27 1.67
N LEU A 47 -0.74 7.35 0.97
CA LEU A 47 -0.98 8.67 1.58
C LEU A 47 -2.16 8.65 2.57
N ILE A 48 -3.24 7.96 2.21
CA ILE A 48 -4.40 7.76 3.10
C ILE A 48 -3.99 7.04 4.38
N ILE A 49 -3.31 5.89 4.26
CA ILE A 49 -2.90 5.07 5.41
C ILE A 49 -1.95 5.85 6.31
N LYS A 50 -0.97 6.53 5.73
CA LYS A 50 -0.04 7.38 6.48
C LYS A 50 -0.80 8.46 7.27
N ALA A 51 -1.69 9.22 6.63
CA ALA A 51 -2.43 10.28 7.30
C ALA A 51 -3.38 9.77 8.39
N LEU A 52 -4.00 8.60 8.18
CA LEU A 52 -4.84 7.94 9.19
C LEU A 52 -4.04 7.49 10.41
N LEU A 53 -2.81 6.99 10.22
CA LEU A 53 -1.92 6.60 11.32
C LEU A 53 -1.35 7.80 12.07
N GLU A 54 -1.04 8.90 11.37
CA GLU A 54 -0.59 10.16 12.00
C GLU A 54 -1.68 10.77 12.92
N GLY A 55 -2.96 10.59 12.59
CA GLY A 55 -4.09 11.03 13.42
C GLY A 55 -4.27 12.55 13.55
N LYS A 56 -3.55 13.35 12.75
CA LYS A 56 -3.56 14.83 12.82
C LYS A 56 -4.68 15.50 12.03
N LEU A 57 -5.23 14.80 11.03
CA LEU A 57 -6.25 15.32 10.11
C LEU A 57 -7.54 14.52 10.25
N THR A 58 -8.67 15.20 10.17
CA THR A 58 -9.98 14.58 9.98
C THR A 58 -10.08 13.94 8.59
N GLN A 59 -11.02 13.01 8.40
CA GLN A 59 -11.21 12.39 7.08
C GLN A 59 -11.56 13.40 5.97
N ARG A 60 -12.24 14.50 6.31
CA ARG A 60 -12.54 15.56 5.34
C ARG A 60 -11.28 16.31 4.93
N GLU A 61 -10.41 16.65 5.87
CA GLU A 61 -9.12 17.29 5.57
C GLU A 61 -8.19 16.37 4.77
N ILE A 62 -8.19 15.05 5.05
CA ILE A 62 -7.46 14.06 4.25
C ILE A 62 -7.99 14.04 2.81
N ALA A 63 -9.32 14.06 2.63
CA ALA A 63 -9.96 14.06 1.32
C ALA A 63 -9.55 15.28 0.49
N GLU A 64 -9.59 16.46 1.10
CA GLU A 64 -9.20 17.73 0.47
C GLU A 64 -7.70 17.77 0.15
N LYS A 65 -6.85 17.42 1.13
CA LYS A 65 -5.39 17.46 0.99
C LYS A 65 -4.87 16.54 -0.10
N TYR A 66 -5.37 15.31 -0.15
CA TYR A 66 -4.87 14.29 -1.08
C TYR A 66 -5.76 14.10 -2.30
N LYS A 67 -6.82 14.90 -2.46
CA LYS A 67 -7.79 14.82 -3.57
C LYS A 67 -8.37 13.41 -3.73
N VAL A 68 -8.71 12.77 -2.62
CA VAL A 68 -9.29 11.43 -2.55
C VAL A 68 -10.72 11.48 -2.01
N SER A 69 -11.54 10.49 -2.34
CA SER A 69 -12.90 10.39 -1.83
C SER A 69 -12.93 9.95 -0.35
N ILE A 70 -13.96 10.39 0.38
CA ILE A 70 -14.26 9.90 1.73
C ILE A 70 -14.41 8.37 1.73
N ALA A 71 -14.98 7.77 0.69
CA ALA A 71 -15.11 6.32 0.57
C ALA A 71 -13.75 5.59 0.52
N GLN A 72 -12.74 6.15 -0.14
CA GLN A 72 -11.37 5.61 -0.13
C GLN A 72 -10.77 5.66 1.28
N ILE A 73 -11.00 6.76 2.01
CA ILE A 73 -10.50 6.94 3.37
C ILE A 73 -11.19 5.97 4.34
N THR A 74 -12.51 5.81 4.25
CA THR A 74 -13.29 4.85 5.04
C THR A 74 -12.77 3.42 4.86
N ARG A 75 -12.46 3.01 3.61
CA ARG A 75 -11.84 1.71 3.34
C ARG A 75 -10.47 1.57 4.02
N GLY A 76 -9.63 2.60 3.95
CA GLY A 76 -8.33 2.62 4.65
C GLY A 76 -8.47 2.52 6.18
N SER A 77 -9.40 3.28 6.77
CA SER A 77 -9.66 3.26 8.22
C SER A 77 -10.15 1.90 8.68
N ASN A 78 -11.04 1.25 7.93
CA ASN A 78 -11.52 -0.08 8.27
C ASN A 78 -10.43 -1.15 8.10
N ALA A 79 -9.58 -1.05 7.08
CA ALA A 79 -8.43 -1.94 6.94
C ALA A 79 -7.50 -1.85 8.16
N LEU A 80 -7.17 -0.63 8.62
CA LEU A 80 -6.31 -0.41 9.80
C LEU A 80 -6.89 -0.92 11.13
N LYS A 81 -8.19 -1.22 11.20
CA LYS A 81 -8.82 -1.80 12.40
C LYS A 81 -8.67 -3.32 12.47
N ILE A 82 -8.46 -3.98 11.33
CA ILE A 82 -8.44 -5.44 11.23
C ILE A 82 -7.06 -6.03 10.95
N ILE A 83 -6.04 -5.20 10.67
CA ILE A 83 -4.67 -5.67 10.54
C ILE A 83 -4.12 -6.16 11.88
N ASP A 84 -3.13 -7.05 11.80
CA ASP A 84 -2.38 -7.53 12.94
C ASP A 84 -1.84 -6.35 13.79
N PRO A 85 -2.01 -6.38 15.14
CA PRO A 85 -1.56 -5.30 16.01
C PRO A 85 -0.05 -5.04 16.00
N GLU A 86 0.77 -6.08 15.86
CA GLU A 86 2.23 -5.94 15.79
C GLU A 86 2.63 -5.23 14.49
N PHE A 87 2.04 -5.66 13.38
CA PHE A 87 2.24 -5.02 12.09
C PHE A 87 1.76 -3.57 12.07
N LYS A 88 0.62 -3.27 12.70
CA LYS A 88 0.14 -1.89 12.85
C LYS A 88 1.16 -1.02 13.58
N LYS A 89 1.69 -1.49 14.71
CA LYS A 89 2.72 -0.78 15.48
C LYS A 89 4.00 -0.57 14.67
N PHE A 90 4.39 -1.56 13.87
CA PHE A 90 5.50 -1.43 12.93
C PHE A 90 5.24 -0.30 11.92
N LEU A 91 4.04 -0.24 11.32
CA LEU A 91 3.67 0.83 10.38
C LEU A 91 3.68 2.20 11.06
N GLU A 92 3.10 2.33 12.25
CA GLU A 92 3.13 3.56 13.04
C GLU A 92 4.58 4.03 13.30
N THR A 93 5.52 3.12 13.50
CA THR A 93 6.94 3.46 13.69
C THR A 93 7.64 3.88 12.40
N LYS A 94 7.24 3.32 11.25
CA LYS A 94 7.91 3.57 9.96
C LYS A 94 7.32 4.72 9.17
N LEU A 95 6.06 5.08 9.43
CA LEU A 95 5.30 6.05 8.66
C LEU A 95 5.04 7.37 9.40
N ASN A 96 5.22 7.41 10.72
CA ASN A 96 5.04 8.60 11.57
C ASN A 96 6.33 9.44 11.66
#